data_AF-A0A367H8L0-F1
#
_entry.id   AF-A0A367H8L0-F1
#
_cell.length_a   1.000
_cell.length_b   1.000
_cell.length_c   1.000
_cell.angle_alpha   90.00
_cell.angle_beta   90.00
_cell.angle_gamma   90.00
#
_symmetry.space_group_name_H-M   'P 1'
#
loop_
_entity.id
_entity.type
_entity.pdbx_description
1 polymer ?
#
loop_
_entity_poly.entity_id
_entity_poly.type
_entity_poly.pdbx_seq_one_letter_code
_entity_poly.pdbx_strand_id
1 'polypeptide(L)' 'MVNVDSGKCLDAVWSHSNGTGVNQWDCYGGATQLWHG' A
#
# COMPACT_ATOMS: atom_id res chain seq x y z
N MET A 1 1.97 0.44 -5.99
CA MET A 1 3.00 -0.61 -6.22
C MET A 1 2.41 -1.98 -5.86
N VAL A 2 2.74 -3.03 -6.62
CA VAL A 2 2.16 -4.39 -6.46
C VAL A 2 3.28 -5.39 -6.19
N ASN A 3 3.10 -6.27 -5.21
CA ASN A 3 4.01 -7.38 -4.96
C ASN A 3 3.75 -8.52 -5.95
N VAL A 4 4.81 -9.05 -6.57
CA VAL A 4 4.69 -10.06 -7.64
C VAL A 4 4.26 -11.43 -7.12
N ASP A 5 4.69 -11.80 -5.91
CA ASP A 5 4.41 -13.12 -5.35
C ASP A 5 2.97 -13.23 -4.82
N SER A 6 2.48 -12.16 -4.19
CA SER A 6 1.15 -12.14 -3.57
C SER A 6 0.06 -11.53 -4.46
N GLY A 7 0.43 -10.76 -5.48
CA GLY A 7 -0.49 -9.97 -6.30
C GLY A 7 -1.16 -8.81 -5.55
N LYS A 8 -0.74 -8.51 -4.33
CA LYS A 8 -1.32 -7.48 -3.46
C LYS A 8 -0.58 -6.14 -3.57
N CYS A 9 -1.29 -5.07 -3.28
CA CYS A 9 -0.74 -3.72 -3.25
C CYS A 9 -0.07 -3.42 -1.91
N LEU A 10 1.01 -2.64 -1.92
CA LEU A 10 1.52 -2.03 -0.69
C LEU A 10 0.51 -0.96 -0.24
N ASP A 11 0.01 -1.08 0.98
CA ASP A 11 -1.03 -0.20 1.53
C ASP A 11 -0.58 0.37 2.88
N ALA A 12 -0.74 1.68 3.06
CA ALA A 12 -0.47 2.36 4.33
C ALA A 12 -1.67 2.23 5.28
N VAL A 13 -1.44 1.63 6.44
CA VAL A 13 -2.52 1.25 7.36
C VAL A 13 -3.05 2.48 8.10
N TRP A 14 -4.29 2.87 7.79
CA TRP A 14 -5.06 3.98 8.40
C TRP A 14 -4.58 5.42 8.10
N SER A 15 -3.33 5.66 7.68
CA SER A 15 -2.80 7.01 7.46
C SER A 15 -1.62 7.04 6.47
N HIS A 16 -1.28 8.23 5.98
CA HIS A 16 -0.10 8.52 5.15
C HIS A 16 1.05 9.18 5.91
N SER A 17 0.88 9.36 7.22
CA SER A 17 1.88 10.00 8.04
C SER A 17 3.17 9.19 8.12
N ASN A 18 4.30 9.89 8.31
CA ASN A 18 5.57 9.23 8.57
C ASN A 18 5.48 8.33 9.81
N GLY A 19 5.97 7.10 9.68
CA GLY A 19 5.90 6.08 10.72
C GLY A 19 4.61 5.26 10.70
N THR A 20 3.66 5.53 9.80
CA THR A 20 2.53 4.62 9.58
C THR A 20 3.04 3.28 9.08
N GLY A 21 2.55 2.20 9.71
CA GLY A 21 2.84 0.85 9.26
C GLY A 21 2.27 0.58 7.86
N VAL A 22 2.94 -0.28 7.12
CA VAL A 22 2.50 -0.73 5.79
C VAL A 22 2.18 -2.22 5.81
N ASN A 23 1.18 -2.62 5.05
CA ASN A 23 0.81 -4.01 4.84
C ASN A 23 0.65 -4.33 3.35
N GLN A 24 0.38 -5.60 3.04
CA GLN A 24 -0.03 -6.03 1.71
C GLN A 24 -1.53 -6.30 1.73
N TRP A 25 -2.27 -5.51 0.96
CA TRP A 25 -3.73 -5.58 0.90
C TRP A 25 -4.23 -5.66 -0.54
N ASP A 26 -5.49 -6.06 -0.70
CA ASP A 26 -6.11 -6.12 -2.03
C ASP A 26 -6.01 -4.76 -2.71
N CYS A 27 -5.72 -4.78 -4.01
CA CYS A 27 -5.59 -3.56 -4.79
C CYS A 27 -6.97 -2.95 -5.05
N TYR A 28 -7.24 -1.78 -4.49
CA TYR A 28 -8.48 -1.02 -4.72
C TYR A 28 -8.20 0.41 -5.22
N GLY A 29 -6.93 0.78 -5.42
CA GLY A 29 -6.54 2.07 -6.00
C GLY A 29 -6.74 3.25 -5.05
N GLY A 30 -6.87 3.00 -3.75
CA GLY A 30 -6.94 4.04 -2.74
C GLY A 30 -5.65 4.87 -2.68
N ALA A 31 -5.76 6.09 -2.15
CA ALA A 31 -4.60 6.95 -1.98
C ALA A 31 -3.48 6.26 -1.20
N THR A 32 -3.80 5.45 -0.18
CA THR A 32 -2.87 4.62 0.63
C THR A 32 -2.08 3.59 -0.16
N GLN A 33 -2.41 3.37 -1.43
CA GLN A 33 -1.73 2.43 -2.33
C GLN A 33 -0.95 3.13 -3.45
N LEU A 34 -1.00 4.46 -3.51
CA LEU A 34 -0.31 5.28 -4.49
C LEU A 34 1.07 5.65 -3.95
N TRP A 35 2.08 4.92 -4.42
CA TRP A 35 3.47 5.13 -4.08
C TRP A 35 4.20 5.57 -5.35
N HIS A 36 4.81 6.76 -5.28
CA HIS A 36 5.65 7.29 -6.34
C HIS A 36 7.11 7.04 -5.97
N GLY A 37 7.89 6.56 -6.95
CA GLY A 37 9.34 6.44 -6.87
C GLY A 37 10.02 7.63 -7.52
#